data_AF-A0A158DQ93-F1
#
_entry.id   AF-A0A158DQ93-F1
#
_cell.length_a   1.000
_cell.length_b   1.000
_cell.length_c   1.000
_cell.angle_alpha   90.00
_cell.angle_beta   90.00
_cell.angle_gamma   90.00
#
_symmetry.space_group_name_H-M   'P 1'
#
loop_
_entity.id
_entity.type
_entity.pdbx_description
1 polymer ?
#
loop_
_entity_poly.entity_id
_entity_poly.type
_entity_poly.pdbx_seq_one_letter_code
_entity_poly.pdbx_strand_id
1 'polypeptide(L)'
;MNDEDFMKERAAEVAAMNDTANHGPFCGRGYSPVTDAQLAETLAGAEIVIDEDRFDGFVYMEGYLSAERGGHAFLAVKTCTPGSVHLLAVPGLACAAHG
;
A
#
# COMPACT_ATOMS: atom_id res chain seq x y z
N MET A 1 -2.70 23.15 -23.65
CA MET A 1 -2.66 21.68 -23.58
C MET A 1 -3.90 21.18 -24.29
N ASN A 2 -3.77 20.35 -25.31
CA ASN A 2 -4.94 19.78 -25.98
C ASN A 2 -5.40 18.53 -25.20
N ASP A 3 -6.63 18.08 -25.45
CA ASP A 3 -7.22 16.97 -24.69
C ASP A 3 -6.46 15.64 -24.89
N GLU A 4 -5.79 15.45 -26.04
CA GLU A 4 -4.94 14.28 -26.30
C GLU A 4 -3.69 14.24 -25.42
N ASP A 5 -3.02 15.38 -25.23
CA ASP A 5 -1.83 15.48 -24.37
C ASP A 5 -2.20 15.22 -22.90
N PHE A 6 -3.35 15.74 -22.44
CA PHE A 6 -3.86 15.48 -21.09
C PHE A 6 -4.17 14.00 -20.85
N MET A 7 -4.85 13.36 -21.81
CA MET A 7 -5.16 11.93 -21.71
C MET A 7 -3.90 11.07 -21.75
N LYS A 8 -2.88 11.47 -22.51
CA LYS A 8 -1.59 10.76 -22.59
C LYS A 8 -0.80 10.86 -21.29
N GLU A 9 -0.75 12.03 -20.66
CA GLU A 9 -0.14 12.21 -19.34
C GLU A 9 -0.88 11.37 -18.28
N ARG A 10 -2.22 11.42 -18.25
CA ARG A 10 -3.02 10.60 -17.34
C ARG A 10 -2.82 9.10 -17.57
N ALA A 11 -2.71 8.65 -18.82
CA ALA A 11 -2.43 7.25 -19.13
C ALA A 11 -1.03 6.83 -18.67
N ALA A 12 -0.02 7.69 -18.82
CA ALA A 12 1.33 7.44 -18.34
C ALA A 12 1.41 7.40 -16.80
N GLU A 13 0.68 8.30 -16.14
CA GLU A 13 0.56 8.34 -14.67
C GLU A 13 -0.12 7.07 -14.13
N VAL A 14 -1.23 6.66 -14.74
CA VAL A 14 -1.92 5.40 -14.41
C VAL A 14 -1.04 4.18 -14.71
N ALA A 15 -0.26 4.19 -15.79
CA ALA A 15 0.67 3.11 -16.10
C ALA A 15 1.81 3.01 -15.07
N ALA A 16 2.36 4.14 -14.64
CA ALA A 16 3.40 4.19 -13.60
C ALA A 16 2.86 3.72 -12.24
N MET A 17 1.63 4.11 -11.87
CA MET A 17 0.97 3.63 -10.65
C MET A 17 0.71 2.12 -10.66
N ASN A 18 0.48 1.54 -11.84
CA ASN A 18 0.21 0.11 -12.01
C ASN A 18 1.47 -0.72 -12.33
N ASP A 19 2.67 -0.14 -12.28
CA ASP A 19 3.91 -0.89 -12.46
C ASP A 19 4.14 -1.84 -11.28
N THR A 20 3.91 -3.13 -11.53
CA THR A 20 4.03 -4.20 -10.55
C THR A 20 5.44 -4.39 -10.00
N ALA A 21 6.47 -3.85 -10.66
CA ALA A 21 7.83 -3.84 -10.14
C ALA A 21 7.99 -2.92 -8.91
N ASN A 22 7.17 -1.87 -8.78
CA ASN A 22 7.27 -0.86 -7.71
C ASN A 22 6.28 -1.09 -6.57
N HIS A 23 5.42 -2.11 -6.70
CA HIS A 23 4.38 -2.48 -5.76
C HIS A 23 4.91 -3.12 -4.46
N GLY A 24 6.18 -3.55 -4.45
CA GLY A 24 6.75 -4.30 -3.34
C GLY A 24 6.14 -5.71 -3.21
N PRO A 25 6.54 -6.51 -2.20
CA PRO A 25 6.10 -7.90 -2.07
C PRO A 25 4.66 -8.05 -1.55
N PHE A 26 3.93 -6.96 -1.30
CA PHE A 26 2.66 -6.95 -0.55
C PHE A 26 1.44 -6.81 -1.47
N CYS A 27 1.41 -7.61 -2.54
CA CYS A 27 0.36 -7.63 -3.54
C CYS A 27 -0.66 -8.77 -3.31
N GLY A 28 -1.81 -8.71 -3.99
CA GLY A 28 -2.75 -9.81 -4.09
C GLY A 28 -4.12 -9.55 -3.45
N ARG A 29 -4.98 -10.58 -3.46
CA ARG A 29 -6.36 -10.50 -2.94
C ARG A 29 -6.46 -10.73 -1.43
N GLY A 30 -5.33 -10.94 -0.74
CA GLY A 30 -5.25 -11.33 0.66
C GLY A 30 -4.45 -10.35 1.50
N TYR A 31 -4.11 -10.78 2.72
CA TYR A 31 -3.21 -10.04 3.60
C TYR A 31 -1.81 -10.65 3.54
N SER A 32 -0.80 -9.82 3.76
CA SER A 32 0.59 -10.20 3.94
C SER A 32 0.99 -10.03 5.41
N PRO A 33 1.56 -11.07 6.04
CA PRO A 33 2.24 -10.90 7.31
C PRO A 33 3.52 -10.08 7.11
N VAL A 34 3.72 -9.01 7.87
CA VAL A 34 4.87 -8.12 7.77
C VAL A 34 5.50 -7.85 9.13
N THR A 35 6.81 -7.62 9.15
CA THR A 35 7.55 -7.18 10.35
C THR A 35 7.38 -5.67 10.60
N ASP A 36 7.76 -5.19 11.78
CA ASP A 36 7.81 -3.74 12.10
C ASP A 36 8.57 -2.94 11.03
N ALA A 37 9.74 -3.43 10.62
CA ALA A 37 10.59 -2.77 9.63
C ALA A 37 9.92 -2.69 8.25
N GLN A 38 9.33 -3.80 7.81
CA GLN A 38 8.61 -3.86 6.52
C GLN A 38 7.37 -2.98 6.52
N LEU A 39 6.62 -2.95 7.64
CA LEU A 39 5.46 -2.08 7.77
C LEU A 39 5.89 -0.60 7.72
N ALA A 40 6.92 -0.21 8.48
CA ALA A 40 7.44 1.15 8.49
C ALA A 40 7.95 1.58 7.10
N GLU A 41 8.67 0.70 6.40
CA GLU A 41 9.16 0.96 5.03
C GLU A 41 8.01 1.10 4.03
N THR A 42 6.94 0.32 4.20
CA THR A 42 5.78 0.38 3.30
C THR A 42 4.95 1.64 3.51
N LEU A 43 4.79 2.05 4.77
CA LEU A 43 4.04 3.26 5.14
C LEU A 43 4.87 4.55 5.02
N ALA A 44 6.14 4.46 4.60
CA ALA A 44 6.99 5.63 4.39
C ALA A 44 6.38 6.54 3.30
N GLY A 45 5.96 7.74 3.70
CA GLY A 45 5.30 8.70 2.82
C GLY A 45 3.87 8.35 2.43
N ALA A 46 3.25 7.36 3.10
CA ALA A 46 1.84 7.05 2.93
C ALA A 46 0.95 8.14 3.54
N GLU A 47 -0.19 8.39 2.92
CA GLU A 47 -1.26 9.21 3.49
C GLU A 47 -2.12 8.33 4.40
N ILE A 48 -2.10 8.59 5.70
CA ILE A 48 -2.93 7.86 6.68
C ILE A 48 -4.26 8.57 6.84
N VAL A 49 -5.35 7.88 6.50
CA VAL A 49 -6.72 8.40 6.56
C VAL A 49 -7.39 8.00 7.87
N ILE A 50 -7.14 6.77 8.32
CA ILE A 50 -7.61 6.22 9.59
C ILE A 50 -6.42 5.69 10.37
N ASP A 51 -6.35 6.07 11.64
CA ASP A 51 -5.42 5.55 12.64
C ASP A 51 -6.20 5.37 13.95
N GLU A 52 -6.62 4.14 14.23
CA GLU A 52 -7.49 3.80 15.36
C GLU A 52 -6.75 2.88 16.34
N ASP A 53 -6.45 3.42 17.52
CA ASP A 53 -5.67 2.79 18.58
C ASP A 53 -6.53 2.31 19.77
N ARG A 54 -7.87 2.41 19.66
CA ARG A 54 -8.81 1.96 20.70
C ARG A 54 -8.80 0.47 21.02
N PHE A 55 -8.02 -0.33 20.30
CA PHE A 55 -7.88 -1.75 20.60
C PHE A 55 -6.60 -1.97 21.42
N ASP A 56 -6.74 -2.43 22.67
CA ASP A 56 -5.63 -2.60 23.62
C ASP A 56 -4.42 -3.43 23.11
N GLY A 57 -4.59 -4.21 22.03
CA GLY A 57 -3.55 -5.08 21.47
C GLY A 57 -3.09 -4.74 20.05
N PHE A 58 -3.75 -3.83 19.34
CA PHE A 58 -3.38 -3.47 17.97
C PHE A 58 -3.87 -2.08 17.56
N VAL A 59 -3.19 -1.50 16.59
CA VAL A 59 -3.61 -0.29 15.90
C VAL A 59 -4.14 -0.66 14.52
N TYR A 60 -5.31 -0.16 14.19
CA TYR A 60 -5.91 -0.30 12.87
C TYR A 60 -5.62 0.93 12.04
N MET A 61 -5.09 0.74 10.83
CA MET A 61 -4.77 1.85 9.92
C MET A 61 -5.38 1.61 8.53
N GLU A 62 -5.89 2.68 7.93
CA GLU A 62 -6.24 2.72 6.50
C GLU A 62 -5.64 3.97 5.88
N GLY A 63 -5.34 3.89 4.59
CA GLY A 63 -4.84 5.04 3.87
C GLY A 63 -4.44 4.71 2.45
N TYR A 64 -3.58 5.55 1.89
CA TYR A 64 -3.02 5.40 0.55
C TYR A 64 -1.50 5.34 0.65
N LEU A 65 -0.88 4.37 -0.02
CA LEU A 65 0.57 4.28 -0.14
C LEU A 65 1.12 5.55 -0.80
N SER A 66 2.43 5.78 -0.65
CA SER A 66 3.07 6.92 -1.31
C SER A 66 2.87 6.88 -2.84
N ALA A 67 2.98 8.03 -3.49
CA ALA A 67 2.91 8.12 -4.95
C ALA A 67 3.97 7.25 -5.64
N GLU A 68 5.17 7.13 -5.04
CA GLU A 68 6.26 6.26 -5.52
C GLU A 68 5.88 4.77 -5.50
N ARG A 69 4.98 4.37 -4.60
CA ARG A 69 4.41 3.02 -4.50
C ARG A 69 3.07 2.90 -5.22
N GLY A 70 2.70 3.88 -6.04
CA GLY A 70 1.51 3.87 -6.88
C GLY A 70 0.23 4.38 -6.24
N GLY A 71 0.27 4.95 -5.02
CA GLY A 71 -0.91 5.60 -4.43
C GLY A 71 -2.04 4.65 -4.03
N HIS A 72 -1.77 3.35 -3.91
CA HIS A 72 -2.80 2.33 -3.70
C HIS A 72 -3.39 2.40 -2.29
N ALA A 73 -4.69 2.15 -2.18
CA ALA A 73 -5.34 2.01 -0.88
C ALA A 73 -4.74 0.82 -0.13
N PHE A 74 -4.51 0.98 1.17
CA PHE A 74 -4.06 -0.09 2.05
C PHE A 74 -4.91 -0.17 3.32
N LEU A 75 -4.85 -1.34 3.95
CA LEU A 75 -5.37 -1.63 5.27
C LEU A 75 -4.28 -2.33 6.07
N ALA A 76 -4.03 -1.89 7.30
CA ALA A 76 -3.04 -2.49 8.18
C ALA A 76 -3.57 -2.71 9.60
N VAL A 77 -3.15 -3.83 10.19
CA VAL A 77 -3.34 -4.13 11.61
C VAL A 77 -1.96 -4.28 12.23
N LYS A 78 -1.54 -3.26 12.97
CA LYS A 78 -0.26 -3.24 13.68
C LYS A 78 -0.44 -3.74 15.10
N THR A 79 0.00 -4.96 15.36
CA THR A 79 0.14 -5.50 16.72
C THR A 79 1.02 -4.61 17.60
N CYS A 80 0.57 -4.30 18.82
CA CYS A 80 1.30 -3.44 19.77
C CYS A 80 2.44 -4.16 20.53
N THR A 81 2.53 -5.48 20.39
CA THR A 81 3.58 -6.30 21.01
C THR A 81 4.85 -6.26 20.16
N PRO A 82 5.99 -5.80 20.70
CA PRO A 82 7.25 -5.69 19.95
C PRO A 82 7.67 -7.01 19.30
N GLY A 83 8.11 -6.96 18.03
CA GLY A 83 8.55 -8.14 17.28
C GLY A 83 7.41 -9.07 16.82
N SER A 84 6.16 -8.65 16.99
CA SER A 84 5.01 -9.37 16.45
C SER A 84 4.84 -9.10 14.96
N VAL A 85 4.20 -10.06 14.29
CA VAL A 85 3.79 -9.90 12.89
C VAL A 85 2.58 -8.98 12.83
N HIS A 86 2.59 -8.06 11.87
CA HIS A 86 1.46 -7.19 11.52
C HIS A 86 0.79 -7.73 10.26
N LEU A 87 -0.47 -7.33 10.05
CA LEU A 87 -1.19 -7.64 8.83
C LEU A 87 -1.21 -6.40 7.94
N LEU A 88 -0.91 -6.56 6.66
CA LEU A 88 -1.03 -5.53 5.65
C LEU A 88 -1.79 -6.10 4.46
N ALA A 89 -2.76 -5.36 3.94
CA ALA A 89 -3.46 -5.68 2.71
C ALA A 89 -3.46 -4.44 1.81
N VAL A 90 -3.14 -4.64 0.52
CA VAL A 90 -3.21 -3.59 -0.51
C VAL A 90 -4.20 -4.05 -1.58
N PRO A 91 -5.51 -3.94 -1.31
CA PRO A 91 -6.54 -4.43 -2.22
C PRO A 91 -6.52 -3.66 -3.54
N GLY A 92 -6.49 -4.38 -4.66
CA GLY A 92 -6.41 -3.79 -6.00
C GLY A 92 -5.03 -3.94 -6.65
N LEU A 93 -4.00 -4.26 -5.85
CA LEU A 93 -2.69 -4.63 -6.36
C LEU A 93 -2.74 -6.06 -6.92
N ALA A 94 -2.78 -6.20 -8.25
CA ALA A 94 -2.58 -7.51 -8.87
C ALA A 94 -1.12 -7.92 -8.65
N CYS A 95 -0.87 -9.07 -8.02
CA CYS A 95 0.48 -9.63 -8.05
C CYS A 95 0.86 -9.90 -9.50
N ALA A 96 2.10 -9.54 -9.87
CA ALA A 96 2.70 -10.12 -11.05
C ALA A 96 2.56 -11.65 -10.93
N ALA A 97 1.86 -12.27 -11.88
CA ALA A 97 1.83 -13.72 -11.96
C ALA A 97 3.31 -14.14 -12.09
N HIS A 98 3.83 -14.84 -11.08
CA HIS A 98 5.12 -15.49 -11.20
C HIS A 98 4.98 -16.52 -12.33
N GLY A 99 5.44 -16.14 -13.52
CA GLY A 99 5.62 -17.03 -14.65
C GLY A 99 6.78 -17.98 -14.42
#